data_AF-A0A754MCI4-F1
#
_entry.id   AF-A0A754MCI4-F1
#
_cell.length_a   1.000
_cell.length_b   1.000
_cell.length_c   1.000
_cell.angle_alpha   90.00
_cell.angle_beta   90.00
_cell.angle_gamma   90.00
#
_symmetry.space_group_name_H-M   'P 1'
#
loop_
_entity.id
_entity.type
_entity.pdbx_description
1 polymer ?
#
loop_
_entity_poly.entity_id
_entity_poly.type
_entity_poly.pdbx_seq_one_letter_code
_entity_poly.pdbx_strand_id
1 'polypeptide(L)'
;MTTTSIEDFVRYSKGYASATEKARCFIDADHMTARSVFNIGTLDNPGHADNAASITLKQTAPFRALLQINGERLKQKQIAEWLEDWSDYLLAFDSDGNTMQISQAAQAVRRITIQQATQQDHEDGDFSGKKSLMQSIEASSKDVMPVAFEFKYVPYEGLGERAFSLRNSLLTGDEPRFVLRIVQLEAQEEAIANEFRDMLINKFDGESVETFIGNFKA
;
A
#
# COMPACT_ATOMS: atom_id res chain seq x y z
N MET A 1 -3.89 -9.55 -26.00
CA MET A 1 -3.41 -10.27 -24.78
C MET A 1 -3.79 -9.47 -23.54
N THR A 2 -4.18 -10.13 -22.45
CA THR A 2 -4.33 -9.48 -21.13
C THR A 2 -3.51 -10.25 -20.10
N THR A 3 -2.72 -9.56 -19.27
CA THR A 3 -1.84 -10.18 -18.28
C THR A 3 -1.74 -9.34 -17.00
N THR A 4 -1.24 -9.94 -15.92
CA THR A 4 -0.81 -9.23 -14.70
C THR A 4 0.72 -9.15 -14.60
N SER A 5 1.45 -9.82 -15.49
CA SER A 5 2.91 -9.94 -15.48
C SER A 5 3.54 -8.85 -16.36
N ILE A 6 4.38 -8.00 -15.76
CA ILE A 6 5.14 -6.95 -16.46
C ILE A 6 6.04 -7.58 -17.53
N GLU A 7 6.72 -8.67 -17.21
CA GLU A 7 7.64 -9.32 -18.14
C GLU A 7 6.91 -9.89 -19.36
N ASP A 8 5.75 -10.53 -19.17
CA ASP A 8 4.97 -11.06 -20.29
C ASP A 8 4.38 -9.95 -21.15
N PHE A 9 3.88 -8.87 -20.52
CA PHE A 9 3.38 -7.69 -21.22
C PHE A 9 4.45 -7.07 -22.11
N VAL A 10 5.65 -6.89 -21.56
CA VAL A 10 6.78 -6.29 -22.26
C VAL A 10 7.26 -7.21 -23.37
N ARG A 11 7.48 -8.51 -23.09
CA ARG A 11 7.90 -9.50 -24.08
C ARG A 11 6.93 -9.58 -25.26
N TYR A 12 5.64 -9.66 -24.98
CA TYR A 12 4.61 -9.69 -26.02
C TYR A 12 4.58 -8.40 -26.82
N SER A 13 4.66 -7.24 -26.16
CA SER A 13 4.63 -5.94 -26.85
C SER A 13 5.83 -5.75 -27.77
N LYS A 14 7.04 -6.12 -27.34
CA LYS A 14 8.25 -6.08 -28.18
C LYS A 14 8.15 -7.01 -29.38
N GLY A 15 7.61 -8.22 -29.19
CA GLY A 15 7.48 -9.21 -30.25
C GLY A 15 6.50 -8.83 -31.37
N TYR A 16 5.55 -7.94 -31.09
CA TYR A 16 4.55 -7.45 -32.06
C TYR A 16 4.84 -6.05 -32.59
N ALA A 17 5.82 -5.34 -32.02
CA ALA A 17 6.23 -4.03 -32.48
C ALA A 17 7.14 -4.14 -33.72
N SER A 18 6.97 -3.25 -34.68
CA SER A 18 7.79 -3.14 -35.88
C SER A 18 8.52 -1.80 -35.92
N ALA A 19 9.73 -1.77 -36.49
CA ALA A 19 10.45 -0.51 -36.74
C ALA A 19 9.72 0.41 -37.75
N THR A 20 8.94 -0.17 -38.67
CA THR A 20 8.19 0.59 -39.68
C THR A 20 6.85 1.10 -39.15
N GLU A 21 6.25 0.37 -38.21
CA GLU A 21 4.99 0.70 -37.57
C GLU A 21 5.16 0.50 -36.07
N LYS A 22 5.67 1.54 -35.40
CA LYS A 22 5.92 1.47 -33.96
C LYS A 22 4.61 1.29 -33.21
N ALA A 23 4.64 0.42 -32.21
CA ALA A 23 3.56 0.30 -31.26
C ALA A 23 3.50 1.54 -30.36
N ARG A 24 2.33 1.86 -29.84
CA ARG A 24 2.16 2.90 -28.80
C ARG A 24 1.63 2.28 -27.53
N CYS A 25 2.34 2.48 -26.43
CA CYS A 25 1.98 2.02 -25.10
C CYS A 25 1.51 3.21 -24.26
N PHE A 26 0.28 3.11 -23.77
CA PHE A 26 -0.35 4.13 -22.92
C PHE A 26 -0.39 3.62 -21.49
N ILE A 27 0.21 4.38 -20.58
CA ILE A 27 0.39 4.00 -19.17
C ILE A 27 -0.54 4.86 -18.32
N ASP A 28 -1.46 4.20 -17.62
CA ASP A 28 -2.32 4.78 -16.60
C ASP A 28 -1.83 4.29 -15.24
N ALA A 29 -0.90 5.06 -14.67
CA ALA A 29 -0.24 4.73 -13.42
C ALA A 29 -1.19 4.82 -12.21
N ASP A 30 -2.20 5.70 -12.27
CA ASP A 30 -3.19 5.86 -11.20
C ASP A 30 -4.03 4.58 -11.04
N HIS A 31 -4.35 3.92 -12.16
CA HIS A 31 -5.07 2.65 -12.15
C HIS A 31 -4.16 1.42 -12.22
N MET A 32 -2.83 1.62 -12.21
CA MET A 32 -1.83 0.56 -12.33
C MET A 32 -2.05 -0.32 -13.58
N THR A 33 -2.39 0.32 -14.70
CA THR A 33 -2.63 -0.33 -15.99
C THR A 33 -1.78 0.25 -17.11
N ALA A 34 -1.56 -0.55 -18.16
CA ALA A 34 -1.02 -0.05 -19.41
C ALA A 34 -1.60 -0.81 -20.60
N ARG A 35 -1.62 -0.16 -21.77
CA ARG A 35 -2.14 -0.72 -23.02
C ARG A 35 -1.20 -0.41 -24.18
N SER A 36 -0.64 -1.46 -24.78
CA SER A 36 0.09 -1.37 -26.04
C SER A 36 -0.85 -1.61 -27.21
N VAL A 37 -0.89 -0.69 -28.17
CA VAL A 37 -1.63 -0.82 -29.44
C VAL A 37 -0.62 -0.95 -30.57
N PHE A 38 -0.76 -2.01 -31.36
CA PHE A 38 0.21 -2.39 -32.39
C PHE A 38 -0.16 -1.87 -33.79
N ASN A 39 -1.45 -1.61 -34.04
CA ASN A 39 -1.97 -1.21 -35.34
C ASN A 39 -2.75 0.11 -35.28
N ILE A 40 -2.18 1.13 -34.64
CA ILE A 40 -2.81 2.46 -34.50
C ILE A 40 -2.73 3.29 -35.80
N GLY A 41 -1.76 3.01 -36.66
CA GLY A 41 -1.53 3.72 -37.93
C GLY A 41 -0.97 5.15 -37.75
N THR A 42 -1.11 5.93 -38.82
CA THR A 42 -0.63 7.33 -38.90
C THR A 42 -1.82 8.28 -39.07
N LEU A 43 -1.54 9.59 -39.06
CA LEU A 43 -2.57 10.60 -39.32
C LEU A 43 -3.16 10.46 -40.74
N ASP A 44 -2.32 10.16 -41.73
CA ASP A 44 -2.74 10.02 -43.14
C ASP A 44 -3.35 8.65 -43.45
N ASN A 45 -2.95 7.61 -42.71
CA ASN A 45 -3.46 6.24 -42.85
C ASN A 45 -3.78 5.67 -41.46
N PRO A 46 -4.97 5.98 -40.89
CA PRO A 46 -5.35 5.49 -39.57
C PRO A 46 -5.52 3.97 -39.56
N GLY A 47 -5.04 3.33 -38.50
CA GLY A 47 -5.19 1.91 -38.28
C GLY A 47 -6.44 1.56 -37.47
N HIS A 48 -6.73 0.27 -37.32
CA HIS A 48 -7.91 -0.22 -36.60
C HIS A 48 -7.80 -0.10 -35.08
N ALA A 49 -6.58 -0.02 -34.54
CA ALA A 49 -6.29 0.06 -33.10
C ALA A 49 -6.91 -1.06 -32.23
N ASP A 50 -7.22 -2.21 -32.82
CA ASP A 50 -7.84 -3.38 -32.20
C ASP A 50 -6.83 -4.48 -31.82
N ASN A 51 -5.64 -4.49 -32.44
CA ASN A 51 -4.56 -5.38 -32.06
C ASN A 51 -3.79 -4.76 -30.90
N ALA A 52 -4.06 -5.25 -29.69
CA ALA A 52 -3.53 -4.68 -28.46
C ALA A 52 -3.17 -5.72 -27.39
N ALA A 53 -2.26 -5.31 -26.51
CA ALA A 53 -1.99 -5.95 -25.24
C ALA A 53 -2.37 -5.02 -24.09
N SER A 54 -2.79 -5.58 -22.96
CA SER A 54 -3.09 -4.80 -21.77
C SER A 54 -2.55 -5.50 -20.52
N ILE A 55 -2.10 -4.69 -19.56
CA ILE A 55 -1.67 -5.13 -18.24
C ILE A 55 -2.45 -4.38 -17.17
N THR A 56 -2.81 -5.09 -16.11
CA THR A 56 -3.30 -4.53 -14.86
C THR A 56 -2.53 -5.20 -13.73
N LEU A 57 -1.79 -4.41 -12.95
CA LEU A 57 -1.01 -4.99 -11.86
C LEU A 57 -1.93 -5.51 -10.76
N LYS A 58 -1.54 -6.66 -10.20
CA LYS A 58 -2.28 -7.29 -9.13
C LYS A 58 -1.69 -6.86 -7.78
N GLN A 59 -2.54 -6.29 -6.93
CA GLN A 59 -2.19 -6.01 -5.55
C GLN A 59 -1.87 -7.32 -4.82
N THR A 60 -0.79 -7.32 -4.04
CA THR A 60 -0.42 -8.47 -3.22
C THR A 60 -1.39 -8.65 -2.04
N ALA A 61 -1.39 -9.83 -1.43
CA ALA A 61 -2.22 -10.10 -0.25
C ALA A 61 -1.90 -9.15 0.93
N PRO A 62 -0.62 -8.91 1.30
CA PRO A 62 -0.28 -7.97 2.36
C PRO A 62 -0.75 -6.55 2.07
N PHE A 63 -0.66 -6.08 0.80
CA PHE A 63 -1.11 -4.72 0.48
C PHE A 63 -2.61 -4.54 0.71
N ARG A 64 -3.40 -5.48 0.20
CA ARG A 64 -4.86 -5.45 0.34
C ARG A 64 -5.27 -5.49 1.81
N ALA A 65 -4.61 -6.33 2.60
CA ALA A 65 -4.85 -6.44 4.03
C ALA A 65 -4.51 -5.13 4.76
N LEU A 66 -3.42 -4.47 4.39
CA LEU A 66 -3.03 -3.17 4.96
C LEU A 66 -4.05 -2.08 4.65
N LEU A 67 -4.45 -1.96 3.38
CA LEU A 67 -5.45 -0.96 2.95
C LEU A 67 -6.79 -1.17 3.64
N GLN A 68 -7.21 -2.43 3.84
CA GLN A 68 -8.49 -2.76 4.46
C GLN A 68 -8.59 -2.30 5.92
N ILE A 69 -7.49 -2.28 6.67
CA ILE A 69 -7.51 -1.88 8.09
C ILE A 69 -7.18 -0.40 8.31
N ASN A 70 -6.77 0.32 7.26
CA ASN A 70 -6.36 1.71 7.37
C ASN A 70 -7.54 2.61 7.76
N GLY A 71 -7.48 3.18 8.96
CA GLY A 71 -8.53 4.05 9.51
C GLY A 71 -9.70 3.30 10.14
N GLU A 72 -9.72 1.97 10.08
CA GLU A 72 -10.78 1.15 10.69
C GLU A 72 -10.72 1.17 12.21
N ARG A 73 -11.89 1.05 12.84
CA ARG A 73 -12.03 0.98 14.32
C ARG A 73 -12.05 -0.48 14.77
N LEU A 74 -10.87 -1.02 15.00
CA LEU A 74 -10.67 -2.42 15.35
C LEU A 74 -10.93 -2.67 16.84
N LYS A 75 -11.65 -3.75 17.15
CA LYS A 75 -11.68 -4.32 18.50
C LYS A 75 -10.31 -4.91 18.84
N GLN A 76 -10.00 -5.01 20.14
CA GLN A 76 -8.75 -5.58 20.63
C GLN A 76 -8.44 -6.96 20.02
N LYS A 77 -9.44 -7.84 19.93
CA LYS A 77 -9.30 -9.15 19.29
C LYS A 77 -8.89 -9.04 17.83
N GLN A 78 -9.53 -8.15 17.06
CA GLN A 78 -9.30 -8.01 15.63
C GLN A 78 -7.89 -7.48 15.32
N ILE A 79 -7.44 -6.46 16.05
CA ILE A 79 -6.07 -5.94 15.85
C ILE A 79 -5.03 -6.97 16.30
N ALA A 80 -5.25 -7.70 17.41
CA ALA A 80 -4.30 -8.71 17.86
C ALA A 80 -4.17 -9.88 16.87
N GLU A 81 -5.28 -10.39 16.34
CA GLU A 81 -5.28 -11.42 15.30
C GLU A 81 -4.59 -10.93 14.03
N TRP A 82 -4.87 -9.69 13.60
CA TRP A 82 -4.21 -9.11 12.43
C TRP A 82 -2.70 -8.96 12.61
N LEU A 83 -2.24 -8.53 13.79
CA LEU A 83 -0.81 -8.44 14.10
C LEU A 83 -0.14 -9.83 14.05
N GLU A 84 -0.82 -10.86 14.55
CA GLU A 84 -0.34 -12.25 14.53
C GLU A 84 -0.30 -12.82 13.10
N ASP A 85 -1.34 -12.58 12.28
CA ASP A 85 -1.44 -13.07 10.91
C ASP A 85 -0.36 -12.49 9.98
N TRP A 86 0.09 -11.26 10.24
CA TRP A 86 1.06 -10.55 9.41
C TRP A 86 2.41 -10.33 10.11
N SER A 87 2.72 -11.10 11.15
CA SER A 87 3.91 -10.90 11.99
C SER A 87 5.22 -10.84 11.21
N ASP A 88 5.32 -11.60 10.12
CA ASP A 88 6.53 -11.70 9.30
C ASP A 88 6.84 -10.41 8.53
N TYR A 89 5.84 -9.54 8.35
CA TYR A 89 5.97 -8.26 7.65
C TYR A 89 6.03 -7.06 8.60
N LEU A 90 5.90 -7.29 9.91
CA LEU A 90 5.62 -6.26 10.89
C LEU A 90 6.79 -6.05 11.86
N LEU A 91 7.06 -4.78 12.15
CA LEU A 91 7.90 -4.34 13.25
C LEU A 91 7.11 -3.35 14.12
N ALA A 92 7.10 -3.53 15.44
CA ALA A 92 6.37 -2.66 16.36
C ALA A 92 7.32 -1.73 17.10
N PHE A 93 6.82 -0.53 17.45
CA PHE A 93 7.57 0.50 18.17
C PHE A 93 6.81 0.99 19.39
N ASP A 94 7.52 1.18 20.50
CA ASP A 94 6.99 1.82 21.71
C ASP A 94 7.01 3.36 21.65
N SER A 95 6.55 4.00 22.73
CA SER A 95 6.44 5.46 22.84
C SER A 95 7.78 6.22 22.79
N ASP A 96 8.88 5.51 23.08
CA ASP A 96 10.27 5.98 23.04
C ASP A 96 10.97 5.67 21.70
N GLY A 97 10.31 4.90 20.82
CA GLY A 97 10.82 4.50 19.52
C GLY A 97 11.66 3.21 19.54
N ASN A 98 11.68 2.47 20.64
CA ASN A 98 12.34 1.16 20.68
C ASN A 98 11.48 0.12 19.97
N THR A 99 12.15 -0.82 19.32
CA THR A 99 11.49 -1.94 18.64
C THR A 99 11.03 -3.00 19.63
N MET A 100 9.85 -3.56 19.42
CA MET A 100 9.35 -4.72 20.15
C MET A 100 8.89 -5.83 19.21
N GLN A 101 8.87 -7.07 19.71
CA GLN A 101 8.40 -8.21 18.93
C GLN A 101 6.88 -8.13 18.73
N ILE A 102 6.41 -8.58 17.57
CA ILE A 102 4.97 -8.54 17.26
C ILE A 102 4.14 -9.40 18.20
N SER A 103 4.68 -10.52 18.66
CA SER A 103 4.04 -11.33 19.70
C SER A 103 3.85 -10.56 21.01
N GLN A 104 4.81 -9.71 21.40
CA GLN A 104 4.69 -8.86 22.59
C GLN A 104 3.66 -7.76 22.37
N ALA A 105 3.70 -7.10 21.20
CA ALA A 105 2.74 -6.05 20.82
C ALA A 105 1.30 -6.58 20.80
N ALA A 106 1.05 -7.74 20.18
CA ALA A 106 -0.27 -8.37 20.14
C ALA A 106 -0.77 -8.74 21.55
N GLN A 107 0.12 -9.24 22.42
CA GLN A 107 -0.24 -9.54 23.82
C GLN A 107 -0.54 -8.29 24.63
N ALA A 108 0.22 -7.20 24.47
CA ALA A 108 -0.07 -5.91 25.11
C ALA A 108 -1.46 -5.39 24.71
N VAL A 109 -1.77 -5.45 23.41
CA VAL A 109 -3.09 -5.09 22.86
C VAL A 109 -4.23 -5.93 23.46
N ARG A 110 -4.02 -7.25 23.65
CA ARG A 110 -5.01 -8.16 24.26
C ARG A 110 -5.24 -7.90 25.75
N ARG A 111 -4.24 -7.37 26.46
CA ARG A 111 -4.29 -7.17 27.92
C ARG A 111 -4.88 -5.84 28.36
N ILE A 112 -5.09 -4.88 27.45
CA ILE A 112 -5.70 -3.60 27.81
C ILE A 112 -7.09 -3.82 28.41
N THR A 113 -7.31 -3.26 29.58
CA THR A 113 -8.62 -3.26 30.24
C THR A 113 -9.36 -1.94 29.97
N ILE A 114 -10.69 -1.97 30.07
CA ILE A 114 -11.53 -0.77 29.91
C ILE A 114 -11.12 0.31 30.93
N GLN A 115 -10.84 -0.08 32.18
CA GLN A 115 -10.42 0.84 33.25
C GLN A 115 -9.14 1.61 32.89
N GLN A 116 -8.15 0.92 32.31
CA GLN A 116 -6.91 1.57 31.85
C GLN A 116 -7.16 2.51 30.67
N ALA A 117 -8.15 2.21 29.83
CA ALA A 117 -8.54 3.10 28.73
C ALA A 117 -9.32 4.34 29.20
N THR A 118 -10.17 4.23 30.23
CA THR A 118 -11.04 5.34 30.69
C THR A 118 -10.45 6.23 31.77
N GLN A 119 -9.31 5.88 32.37
CA GLN A 119 -8.74 6.60 33.52
C GLN A 119 -8.35 8.07 33.26
N GLN A 120 -8.49 8.58 32.02
CA GLN A 120 -8.09 9.94 31.63
C GLN A 120 -9.17 10.81 30.97
N ASP A 121 -10.42 10.35 30.77
CA ASP A 121 -11.49 11.25 30.23
C ASP A 121 -11.81 12.43 31.20
N HIS A 122 -11.21 12.45 32.40
CA HIS A 122 -11.44 13.45 33.45
C HIS A 122 -10.35 14.53 33.60
N GLU A 123 -9.25 14.52 32.84
CA GLU A 123 -8.24 15.59 32.87
C GLU A 123 -7.92 16.13 31.46
N ASP A 124 -8.41 17.34 31.23
CA ASP A 124 -8.01 18.35 30.25
C ASP A 124 -8.22 18.12 28.74
N GLY A 125 -9.04 19.01 28.18
CA GLY A 125 -9.19 19.22 26.75
C GLY A 125 -7.96 19.92 26.16
N ASP A 126 -7.11 19.18 25.47
CA ASP A 126 -6.28 19.74 24.41
C ASP A 126 -5.83 18.66 23.41
N PHE A 127 -5.61 19.06 22.16
CA PHE A 127 -5.49 18.18 20.98
C PHE A 127 -4.19 17.34 20.92
N SER A 128 -3.43 17.26 22.02
CA SER A 128 -2.18 16.50 22.19
C SER A 128 -2.37 15.10 22.83
N GLY A 129 -3.58 14.75 23.28
CA GLY A 129 -3.85 13.60 24.15
C GLY A 129 -3.61 12.17 23.62
N LYS A 130 -3.37 11.97 22.32
CA LYS A 130 -3.29 10.60 21.74
C LYS A 130 -2.00 9.85 22.10
N LYS A 131 -0.86 10.56 22.21
CA LYS A 131 0.39 9.96 22.71
C LYS A 131 0.32 9.76 24.23
N SER A 132 -0.34 10.69 24.94
CA SER A 132 -0.58 10.61 26.38
C SER A 132 -1.36 9.37 26.79
N LEU A 133 -2.36 8.94 26.01
CA LEU A 133 -3.20 7.80 26.41
C LEU A 133 -2.44 6.46 26.39
N MET A 134 -1.61 6.21 25.38
CA MET A 134 -0.81 4.98 25.37
C MET A 134 0.26 5.01 26.46
N GLN A 135 0.87 6.17 26.70
CA GLN A 135 1.83 6.36 27.79
C GLN A 135 1.19 6.23 29.18
N SER A 136 -0.06 6.66 29.36
CA SER A 136 -0.79 6.48 30.62
C SER A 136 -1.20 5.02 30.84
N ILE A 137 -1.52 4.29 29.78
CA ILE A 137 -1.69 2.83 29.84
C ILE A 137 -0.36 2.15 30.19
N GLU A 138 0.77 2.58 29.65
CA GLU A 138 2.10 2.06 30.03
C GLU A 138 2.44 2.35 31.50
N ALA A 139 1.99 3.50 32.03
CA ALA A 139 2.22 3.86 33.43
C ALA A 139 1.31 3.08 34.40
N SER A 140 0.10 2.71 33.98
CA SER A 140 -0.89 1.99 34.79
C SER A 140 -0.88 0.47 34.58
N SER A 141 -0.36 0.01 33.45
CA SER A 141 -0.07 -1.39 33.13
C SER A 141 1.43 -1.67 33.35
N LYS A 142 1.83 -2.93 33.38
CA LYS A 142 3.27 -3.30 33.34
C LYS A 142 3.74 -3.59 31.91
N ASP A 143 2.89 -3.32 30.92
CA ASP A 143 3.10 -3.70 29.54
C ASP A 143 3.48 -2.47 28.71
N VAL A 144 4.51 -2.62 27.87
CA VAL A 144 4.90 -1.59 26.91
C VAL A 144 3.94 -1.65 25.73
N MET A 145 3.36 -0.51 25.34
CA MET A 145 2.31 -0.42 24.35
C MET A 145 2.88 -0.07 22.97
N PRO A 146 2.50 -0.78 21.90
CA PRO A 146 2.88 -0.39 20.56
C PRO A 146 2.16 0.90 20.14
N VAL A 147 2.90 1.98 19.87
CA VAL A 147 2.36 3.26 19.39
C VAL A 147 2.45 3.38 17.86
N ALA A 148 3.32 2.60 17.23
CA ALA A 148 3.50 2.57 15.80
C ALA A 148 3.93 1.19 15.32
N PHE A 149 3.74 0.96 14.03
CA PHE A 149 4.23 -0.23 13.34
C PHE A 149 4.89 0.18 12.03
N GLU A 150 5.83 -0.63 11.57
CA GLU A 150 6.31 -0.62 10.19
C GLU A 150 5.88 -1.93 9.54
N PHE A 151 5.26 -1.84 8.38
CA PHE A 151 4.76 -2.97 7.62
C PHE A 151 5.49 -3.02 6.27
N LYS A 152 6.34 -4.01 6.05
CA LYS A 152 7.30 -4.06 4.93
C LYS A 152 7.03 -5.22 3.97
N TYR A 153 6.75 -4.92 2.70
CA TYR A 153 6.32 -5.89 1.69
C TYR A 153 6.34 -5.29 0.27
N VAL A 154 6.12 -6.15 -0.74
CA VAL A 154 5.93 -5.75 -2.15
C VAL A 154 4.45 -5.45 -2.40
N PRO A 155 4.04 -4.23 -2.80
CA PRO A 155 2.62 -3.87 -2.93
C PRO A 155 1.94 -4.44 -4.18
N TYR A 156 2.66 -4.54 -5.29
CA TYR A 156 2.18 -5.12 -6.55
C TYR A 156 3.21 -6.10 -7.09
N GLU A 157 2.74 -7.21 -7.67
CA GLU A 157 3.61 -8.18 -8.32
C GLU A 157 4.49 -7.50 -9.38
N GLY A 158 5.82 -7.64 -9.26
CA GLY A 158 6.81 -7.07 -10.18
C GLY A 158 7.38 -5.70 -9.79
N LEU A 159 6.87 -5.06 -8.74
CA LEU A 159 7.44 -3.83 -8.18
C LEU A 159 8.35 -4.11 -6.97
N GLY A 160 9.01 -3.07 -6.46
CA GLY A 160 9.92 -3.12 -5.33
C GLY A 160 9.24 -3.25 -3.97
N GLU A 161 9.98 -3.82 -3.01
CA GLU A 161 9.58 -3.87 -1.61
C GLU A 161 9.63 -2.47 -0.98
N ARG A 162 8.65 -2.17 -0.11
CA ARG A 162 8.53 -0.87 0.58
C ARG A 162 8.10 -1.06 2.02
N ALA A 163 8.49 -0.11 2.86
CA ALA A 163 8.09 -0.04 4.26
C ALA A 163 7.01 1.03 4.45
N PHE A 164 5.87 0.64 5.02
CA PHE A 164 4.75 1.52 5.33
C PHE A 164 4.70 1.77 6.83
N SER A 165 4.81 3.03 7.24
CA SER A 165 4.66 3.40 8.65
C SER A 165 3.18 3.53 9.01
N LEU A 166 2.79 2.90 10.12
CA LEU A 166 1.44 2.90 10.68
C LEU A 166 1.47 3.57 12.04
N ARG A 167 0.63 4.59 12.23
CA ARG A 167 0.35 5.12 13.57
C ARG A 167 -0.73 4.27 14.21
N ASN A 168 -0.47 3.79 15.43
CA ASN A 168 -1.49 3.18 16.26
C ASN A 168 -2.16 4.26 17.11
N SER A 169 -3.47 4.17 17.29
CA SER A 169 -4.23 5.06 18.16
C SER A 169 -5.28 4.26 18.90
N LEU A 170 -5.49 4.57 20.18
CA LEU A 170 -6.53 3.99 20.99
C LEU A 170 -7.62 5.04 21.21
N LEU A 171 -8.87 4.67 20.93
CA LEU A 171 -10.05 5.46 21.22
C LEU A 171 -10.72 4.91 22.47
N THR A 172 -11.00 5.80 23.41
CA THR A 172 -11.66 5.54 24.69
C THR A 172 -13.18 5.69 24.54
N GLY A 173 -13.92 4.95 25.34
CA GLY A 173 -15.38 4.86 25.31
C GLY A 173 -15.85 3.59 26.02
N ASP A 174 -17.12 3.20 25.82
CA ASP A 174 -17.69 2.00 26.46
C ASP A 174 -16.90 0.72 26.12
N GLU A 175 -16.31 0.65 24.92
CA GLU A 175 -15.45 -0.44 24.49
C GLU A 175 -14.23 0.13 23.72
N PRO A 176 -12.98 -0.13 24.16
CA PRO A 176 -11.79 0.43 23.53
C PRO A 176 -11.66 0.00 22.07
N ARG A 177 -11.25 0.93 21.21
CA ARG A 177 -11.05 0.70 19.76
C ARG A 177 -9.66 1.15 19.33
N PHE A 178 -8.96 0.29 18.63
CA PHE A 178 -7.69 0.63 17.98
C PHE A 178 -7.93 1.13 16.56
N VAL A 179 -7.12 2.08 16.12
CA VAL A 179 -7.12 2.61 14.76
C VAL A 179 -5.68 2.65 14.27
N LEU A 180 -5.39 1.85 13.25
CA LEU A 180 -4.14 1.93 12.51
C LEU A 180 -4.30 2.90 11.35
N ARG A 181 -3.37 3.85 11.19
CA ARG A 181 -3.38 4.79 10.06
C ARG A 181 -2.05 4.80 9.34
N ILE A 182 -2.08 4.56 8.04
CA ILE A 182 -0.92 4.67 7.16
C ILE A 182 -0.49 6.13 7.09
N VAL A 183 0.80 6.38 7.33
CA VAL A 183 1.39 7.70 7.22
C VAL A 183 1.63 8.02 5.75
N GLN A 184 1.07 9.13 5.27
CA GLN A 184 1.24 9.63 3.89
C GLN A 184 0.90 8.59 2.81
N LEU A 185 -0.26 7.92 2.94
CA LEU A 185 -0.69 6.88 2.00
C LEU A 185 -0.68 7.40 0.55
N GLU A 186 -1.21 8.61 0.32
CA GLU A 186 -1.31 9.20 -1.01
C GLU A 186 0.07 9.37 -1.66
N ALA A 187 1.07 9.79 -0.89
CA ALA A 187 2.44 9.92 -1.39
C ALA A 187 3.10 8.56 -1.68
N GLN A 188 2.76 7.52 -0.91
CA GLN A 188 3.20 6.16 -1.18
C GLN A 188 2.57 5.61 -2.47
N GLU A 189 1.27 5.84 -2.66
CA GLU A 189 0.55 5.47 -3.87
C GLU A 189 1.12 6.17 -5.10
N GLU A 190 1.38 7.48 -5.03
CA GLU A 190 2.03 8.24 -6.11
C GLU A 190 3.43 7.70 -6.42
N ALA A 191 4.23 7.40 -5.40
CA ALA A 191 5.56 6.84 -5.60
C ALA A 191 5.53 5.42 -6.21
N ILE A 192 4.49 4.63 -5.93
CA ILE A 192 4.28 3.30 -6.53
C ILE A 192 3.85 3.45 -8.00
N ALA A 193 2.96 4.40 -8.29
CA ALA A 193 2.51 4.72 -9.64
C ALA A 193 3.68 5.18 -10.53
N ASN A 194 4.52 6.07 -10.01
CA ASN A 194 5.73 6.54 -10.69
C ASN A 194 6.72 5.39 -10.95
N GLU A 195 6.91 4.48 -9.98
CA GLU A 195 7.76 3.31 -10.16
C GLU A 195 7.28 2.40 -11.31
N PHE A 196 5.96 2.12 -11.38
CA PHE A 196 5.39 1.33 -12.46
C PHE A 196 5.57 2.00 -13.82
N ARG A 197 5.31 3.31 -13.89
CA ARG A 197 5.52 4.14 -15.09
C ARG A 197 6.96 4.04 -15.56
N ASP A 198 7.91 4.37 -14.70
CA ASP A 198 9.32 4.46 -15.05
C ASP A 198 9.86 3.07 -15.44
N MET A 199 9.38 2.02 -14.79
CA MET A 199 9.72 0.64 -15.15
C MET A 199 9.31 0.30 -16.59
N LEU A 200 8.09 0.66 -17.01
CA LEU A 200 7.64 0.41 -18.37
C LEU A 200 8.39 1.28 -19.39
N ILE A 201 8.62 2.56 -19.10
CA ILE A 201 9.41 3.46 -19.95
C ILE A 201 10.81 2.85 -20.17
N ASN A 202 11.50 2.47 -19.10
CA ASN A 202 12.83 1.89 -19.17
C ASN A 202 12.86 0.55 -19.91
N LYS A 203 11.84 -0.30 -19.73
CA LYS A 203 11.76 -1.59 -20.42
C LYS A 203 11.51 -1.45 -21.92
N PHE A 204 10.93 -0.35 -22.38
CA PHE A 204 10.70 -0.04 -23.78
C PHE A 204 11.72 0.95 -24.37
N ASP A 205 12.70 1.42 -23.59
CA ASP A 205 13.76 2.29 -24.10
C ASP A 205 14.57 1.57 -25.18
N GLY A 206 14.82 2.26 -26.30
CA GLY A 206 15.47 1.71 -27.49
C GLY A 206 14.63 0.70 -28.31
N GLU A 207 13.39 0.41 -27.90
CA GLU A 207 12.51 -0.55 -28.59
C GLU A 207 11.55 0.15 -29.56
N SER A 208 10.88 -0.64 -30.41
CA SER A 208 9.85 -0.12 -31.35
C SER A 208 8.49 0.15 -30.68
N VAL A 209 8.48 0.44 -29.38
CA VAL A 209 7.28 0.73 -28.57
C VAL A 209 7.42 2.12 -27.96
N GLU A 210 6.64 3.08 -28.44
CA GLU A 210 6.63 4.44 -27.90
C GLU A 210 5.71 4.53 -26.68
N THR A 211 6.19 5.10 -25.57
CA THR A 211 5.43 5.18 -24.33
C THR A 211 4.80 6.56 -24.13
N PHE A 212 3.57 6.57 -23.65
CA PHE A 212 2.77 7.77 -23.38
C PHE A 212 2.08 7.63 -22.03
N ILE A 213 1.92 8.74 -21.32
CA ILE A 213 1.17 8.77 -20.05
C ILE A 213 -0.28 9.13 -20.34
N GLY A 214 -1.20 8.33 -19.82
CA GLY A 214 -2.64 8.47 -19.98
C GLY A 214 -3.30 7.25 -20.62
N ASN A 215 -4.53 7.45 -21.08
CA ASN A 215 -5.36 6.42 -21.69
C ASN A 215 -5.61 6.71 -23.17
N PHE A 216 -5.69 5.66 -23.98
CA PHE A 216 -6.11 5.74 -25.38
C PHE A 216 -7.48 5.10 -25.59
N LYS A 217 -8.34 5.79 -26.35
CA LYS A 217 -9.62 5.28 -26.84
C LYS A 217 -9.66 5.52 -28.35
N ALA A 218 -9.96 4.46 -29.11
CA ALA A 218 -10.16 4.50 -30.55
C ALA A 218 -11.55 5.06 -30.90
#